data_AF-S0FHT2-F1
#
_entry.id   AF-S0FHT2-F1
#
_cell.length_a   1.000
_cell.length_b   1.000
_cell.length_c   1.000
_cell.angle_alpha   90.00
_cell.angle_beta   90.00
_cell.angle_gamma   90.00
#
_symmetry.space_group_name_H-M   'P 1'
#
loop_
_entity.id
_entity.type
_entity.pdbx_description
1 polymer ?
#
loop_
_entity_poly.entity_id
_entity_poly.type
_entity_poly.pdbx_seq_one_letter_code
_entity_poly.pdbx_strand_id
1 'polypeptide(L)'
;MVDSRCGLHCSDCDWKESNGCGGCIETGGHPFHGECPIAICCQKKSLVHCGECDVIPCGKLYAYSYLDPEHGDNAQGARVEVCHRWAAESGNQVWQNVLLTDSGWYSSFECFDKSTVHQNIIRRFHEMLGKPAEQAKVLFIPTAANSNESRPAAGACFAELLSAGILPNSIHIYDIDGTLTLDQAMTYDVVYVTGGDTSHLLRRMKETGFDEIVKKMVYANKIYVGASAGSLIAAPSIGKPYDKEKAGLCLINAYLSFHCPKGTEVRTDLPLRHIPLTGGQALTVSWAGYELIDAKERE
;
A
#
# COMPACT_ATOMS: atom_id res chain seq x y z
N MET A 1 21.01 12.70 -1.57
CA MET A 1 21.01 13.91 -2.42
C MET A 1 19.98 13.70 -3.52
N VAL A 2 19.13 14.70 -3.78
CA VAL A 2 18.15 14.66 -4.86
C VAL A 2 18.84 15.07 -6.17
N ASP A 3 18.83 14.21 -7.17
CA ASP A 3 19.49 14.45 -8.46
C ASP A 3 18.57 14.28 -9.69
N SER A 4 17.31 13.92 -9.46
CA SER A 4 16.25 14.00 -10.45
C SER A 4 14.90 14.31 -9.81
N ARG A 5 13.90 14.57 -10.64
CA ARG A 5 12.53 14.86 -10.18
C ARG A 5 11.67 13.60 -10.06
N CYS A 6 12.03 12.52 -10.76
CA CYS A 6 11.23 11.29 -10.84
C CYS A 6 11.72 10.16 -9.92
N GLY A 7 12.88 10.32 -9.26
CA GLY A 7 13.50 9.28 -8.43
C GLY A 7 14.54 8.44 -9.17
N LEU A 8 14.82 8.72 -10.45
CA LEU A 8 15.95 8.12 -11.17
C LEU A 8 17.26 8.77 -10.70
N HIS A 9 18.32 8.01 -10.46
CA HIS A 9 19.63 8.59 -10.17
C HIS A 9 20.30 9.07 -11.45
N CYS A 10 20.02 10.32 -11.85
CA CYS A 10 20.60 10.91 -13.06
C CYS A 10 22.12 11.08 -12.96
N SER A 11 22.70 11.10 -11.75
CA SER A 11 24.15 11.20 -11.55
C SER A 11 24.89 9.94 -12.01
N ASP A 12 24.24 8.78 -11.89
CA ASP A 12 24.79 7.47 -12.23
C ASP A 12 24.24 6.94 -13.57
N CYS A 13 23.72 7.83 -14.42
CA CYS A 13 23.03 7.45 -15.64
C CYS A 13 23.96 7.54 -16.86
N ASP A 14 24.16 6.42 -17.56
CA ASP A 14 25.01 6.30 -18.76
C ASP A 14 24.64 7.29 -19.88
N TRP A 15 23.39 7.77 -19.91
CA TRP A 15 22.93 8.77 -20.87
C TRP A 15 23.56 10.16 -20.66
N LYS A 16 24.10 10.46 -19.47
CA LYS A 16 24.88 11.69 -19.23
C LYS A 16 26.11 11.73 -20.12
N GLU A 17 26.90 10.67 -20.12
CA GLU A 17 28.14 10.61 -20.91
C GLU A 17 27.86 10.32 -22.38
N SER A 18 27.04 9.31 -22.68
CA SER A 18 26.81 8.85 -24.05
C SER A 18 26.04 9.83 -24.93
N ASN A 19 25.17 10.67 -24.33
CA ASN A 19 24.28 11.57 -25.07
C ASN A 19 24.38 13.03 -24.60
N GLY A 20 25.37 13.36 -23.76
CA GLY A 20 25.53 14.71 -23.20
C GLY A 20 24.32 15.17 -22.38
N CYS A 21 23.60 14.24 -21.73
CA CYS A 21 22.39 14.58 -20.98
C CYS A 21 22.73 15.46 -19.77
N GLY A 22 22.17 16.68 -19.72
CA GLY A 22 22.30 17.54 -18.54
C GLY A 22 21.47 17.09 -17.33
N GLY A 23 20.50 16.17 -17.52
CA GLY A 23 19.57 15.74 -16.49
C GLY A 23 18.42 16.74 -16.26
N CYS A 24 17.28 16.25 -15.76
CA CYS A 24 16.05 17.05 -15.72
C CYS A 24 16.05 18.23 -14.74
N ILE A 25 16.93 18.25 -13.75
CA ILE A 25 17.04 19.37 -12.80
C ILE A 25 17.80 20.52 -13.44
N GLU A 26 19.04 20.28 -13.88
CA GLU A 26 19.92 21.29 -14.46
C GLU A 26 19.36 21.92 -15.74
N THR A 27 18.70 21.11 -16.58
CA THR A 27 18.15 21.60 -17.85
C THR A 27 16.75 22.19 -17.73
N GLY A 28 16.25 22.39 -16.50
CA GLY A 28 14.90 22.90 -16.31
C GLY A 28 13.82 21.99 -16.91
N GLY A 29 14.01 20.68 -16.87
CA GLY A 29 13.03 19.69 -17.30
C GLY A 29 13.22 19.16 -18.72
N HIS A 30 14.35 19.46 -19.36
CA HIS A 30 14.67 19.06 -20.73
C HIS A 30 15.92 18.16 -20.78
N PRO A 31 15.87 16.90 -20.33
CA PRO A 31 16.96 15.94 -20.55
C PRO A 31 17.26 15.74 -22.05
N PHE A 32 18.24 14.90 -22.39
CA PHE A 32 18.70 14.70 -23.78
C PHE A 32 17.58 14.38 -24.78
N HIS A 33 16.50 13.74 -24.33
CA HIS A 33 15.35 13.36 -25.15
C HIS A 33 14.24 14.43 -25.20
N GLY A 34 14.51 15.67 -24.77
CA GLY A 34 13.55 16.78 -24.79
C GLY A 34 12.75 16.92 -23.49
N GLU A 35 11.58 17.56 -23.58
CA GLU A 35 10.74 17.90 -22.41
C GLU A 35 10.28 16.65 -21.65
N CYS A 36 10.60 16.56 -20.36
CA CYS A 36 10.20 15.46 -19.49
C CYS A 36 8.86 15.76 -18.78
N PRO A 37 7.78 15.00 -19.03
CA PRO A 37 6.46 15.30 -18.49
C PRO A 37 6.39 15.21 -16.95
N ILE A 38 7.25 14.40 -16.33
CA ILE A 38 7.35 14.31 -14.86
C ILE A 38 8.05 15.53 -14.28
N ALA A 39 9.13 15.98 -14.93
CA ALA A 39 9.87 17.17 -14.50
C ALA A 39 9.00 18.42 -14.57
N ILE A 40 8.30 18.62 -15.68
CA ILE A 40 7.36 19.74 -15.87
C ILE A 40 6.22 19.68 -14.84
N CYS A 41 5.73 18.48 -14.50
CA CYS A 41 4.71 18.31 -13.48
C CYS A 41 5.20 18.80 -12.10
N CYS A 42 6.40 18.40 -11.68
CA CYS A 42 6.96 18.82 -10.39
C CYS A 42 7.17 20.34 -10.36
N GLN A 43 7.73 20.92 -11.41
CA GLN A 43 7.95 22.37 -11.52
C GLN A 43 6.65 23.18 -11.43
N LYS A 44 5.60 22.77 -12.16
CA LYS A 44 4.29 23.43 -12.11
C LYS A 44 3.66 23.38 -10.72
N LYS A 45 3.92 22.32 -9.97
CA LYS A 45 3.47 22.16 -8.58
C LYS A 45 4.42 22.78 -7.55
N SER A 46 5.52 23.40 -8.00
CA SER A 46 6.60 23.89 -7.13
C SER A 46 7.18 22.81 -6.20
N LEU A 47 7.21 21.56 -6.67
CA LEU A 47 7.82 20.43 -5.97
C LEU A 47 9.22 20.17 -6.48
N VAL A 48 10.11 19.75 -5.57
CA VAL A 48 11.47 19.35 -5.90
C VAL A 48 11.44 18.03 -6.67
N HIS A 49 10.75 17.02 -6.15
CA HIS A 49 10.59 15.70 -6.75
C HIS A 49 9.21 15.10 -6.48
N CYS A 50 8.87 13.99 -7.15
CA CYS A 50 7.55 13.36 -7.01
C CYS A 50 7.21 12.89 -5.60
N GLY A 51 8.21 12.62 -4.76
CA GLY A 51 8.05 12.20 -3.36
C GLY A 51 7.36 13.23 -2.47
N GLU A 52 7.28 14.49 -2.90
CA GLU A 52 6.57 15.54 -2.17
C GLU A 52 5.07 15.61 -2.54
N CYS A 53 4.59 14.82 -3.51
CA CYS A 53 3.17 14.80 -3.88
C CYS A 53 2.31 14.12 -2.82
N ASP A 54 1.17 14.70 -2.45
CA ASP A 54 0.18 14.11 -1.52
C ASP A 54 -0.25 12.67 -1.83
N VAL A 55 -0.08 12.24 -3.09
CA VAL A 55 -0.28 10.87 -3.56
C VAL A 55 0.87 10.51 -4.50
N ILE A 56 1.61 9.47 -4.15
CA ILE A 56 2.67 8.88 -4.95
C ILE A 56 2.48 7.34 -4.97
N PRO A 57 2.80 6.63 -6.06
CA PRO A 57 2.86 7.17 -7.40
C PRO A 57 1.49 7.72 -7.82
N CYS A 58 1.47 8.91 -8.41
CA CYS A 58 0.32 9.37 -9.19
C CYS A 58 0.28 8.62 -10.53
N GLY A 59 -0.83 8.69 -11.27
CA GLY A 59 -1.00 7.96 -12.53
C GLY A 59 0.12 8.20 -13.57
N LYS A 60 0.72 9.40 -13.60
CA LYS A 60 1.87 9.70 -14.48
C LYS A 60 3.13 8.94 -14.06
N LEU A 61 3.47 8.99 -12.77
CA LEU A 61 4.66 8.29 -12.27
C LEU A 61 4.46 6.78 -12.34
N TYR A 62 3.24 6.30 -12.07
CA TYR A 62 2.92 4.88 -12.20
C TYR A 62 3.11 4.38 -13.64
N ALA A 63 2.55 5.11 -14.62
CA ALA A 63 2.73 4.77 -16.03
C ALA A 63 4.21 4.73 -16.42
N TYR A 64 4.99 5.70 -15.93
CA TYR A 64 6.40 5.79 -16.28
C TYR A 64 7.27 4.76 -15.55
N SER A 65 7.00 4.43 -14.29
CA SER A 65 7.84 3.55 -13.47
C SER A 65 7.47 2.07 -13.58
N TYR A 66 6.20 1.76 -13.83
CA TYR A 66 5.67 0.39 -13.80
C TYR A 66 5.20 -0.14 -15.16
N LEU A 67 4.74 0.73 -16.06
CA LEU A 67 4.09 0.30 -17.31
C LEU A 67 4.94 0.51 -18.55
N ASP A 68 5.91 1.43 -18.51
CA ASP A 68 6.77 1.75 -19.64
C ASP A 68 7.82 0.65 -19.86
N PRO A 69 7.77 -0.10 -20.98
CA PRO A 69 8.69 -1.22 -21.22
C PRO A 69 10.08 -0.77 -21.69
N GLU A 70 10.24 0.47 -22.15
CA GLU A 70 11.49 0.99 -22.72
C GLU A 70 12.25 1.88 -21.74
N HIS A 71 11.51 2.70 -20.99
CA HIS A 71 12.06 3.74 -20.10
C HIS A 71 11.58 3.61 -18.65
N GLY A 72 10.78 2.58 -18.35
CA GLY A 72 10.37 2.26 -17.00
C GLY A 72 11.44 1.56 -16.19
N ASP A 73 11.12 1.27 -14.94
CA ASP A 73 12.10 0.67 -14.04
C ASP A 73 12.19 -0.85 -14.24
N ASN A 74 13.40 -1.37 -14.07
CA ASN A 74 13.65 -2.79 -13.92
C ASN A 74 14.54 -3.01 -12.68
N ALA A 75 13.98 -3.38 -11.53
CA ALA A 75 12.59 -3.77 -11.26
C ALA A 75 11.60 -2.60 -11.25
N GLN A 76 10.34 -2.84 -11.64
CA GLN A 76 9.28 -1.83 -11.68
C GLN A 76 9.15 -1.08 -10.34
N GLY A 77 8.86 0.22 -10.35
CA GLY A 77 8.67 0.96 -9.10
C GLY A 77 9.95 1.45 -8.40
N ALA A 78 11.14 1.11 -8.90
CA ALA A 78 12.40 1.47 -8.23
C ALA A 78 12.53 2.98 -7.95
N ARG A 79 12.10 3.84 -8.87
CA ARG A 79 12.16 5.30 -8.68
C ARG A 79 11.14 5.82 -7.66
N VAL A 80 10.04 5.09 -7.44
CA VAL A 80 9.04 5.43 -6.41
C VAL A 80 9.64 5.23 -5.02
N GLU A 81 10.37 4.13 -4.80
CA GLU A 81 11.10 3.88 -3.54
C GLU A 81 12.14 4.97 -3.27
N VAL A 82 12.88 5.41 -4.31
CA VAL A 82 13.82 6.54 -4.19
C VAL A 82 13.09 7.82 -3.78
N CYS A 83 11.94 8.12 -4.39
CA CYS A 83 11.14 9.29 -4.03
C CYS A 83 10.64 9.23 -2.59
N HIS A 84 10.23 8.06 -2.08
CA HIS A 84 9.84 7.88 -0.69
C HIS A 84 11.01 8.16 0.26
N ARG A 85 12.21 7.66 -0.03
CA ARG A 85 13.39 7.93 0.79
C ARG A 85 13.75 9.41 0.83
N TRP A 86 13.78 10.09 -0.33
CA TRP A 86 14.06 11.53 -0.38
C TRP A 86 13.02 12.34 0.39
N ALA A 87 11.73 11.99 0.29
CA ALA A 87 10.68 12.64 1.06
C ALA A 87 10.93 12.47 2.57
N ALA A 88 11.18 11.24 3.01
CA ALA A 88 11.43 10.93 4.42
C ALA A 88 12.70 11.60 4.97
N GLU A 89 13.78 11.66 4.20
CA GLU A 89 15.03 12.38 4.55
C GLU A 89 14.78 13.87 4.78
N SER A 90 13.79 14.46 4.10
CA SER A 90 13.35 15.84 4.30
C SER A 90 12.32 16.02 5.43
N GLY A 91 11.98 14.94 6.14
CA GLY A 91 10.95 14.93 7.20
C GLY A 91 9.51 14.89 6.69
N ASN A 92 9.30 14.72 5.38
CA ASN A 92 7.98 14.66 4.76
C ASN A 92 7.54 13.20 4.52
N GLN A 93 6.23 12.96 4.54
CA GLN A 93 5.63 11.64 4.22
C GLN A 93 6.22 10.45 4.98
N VAL A 94 6.50 10.63 6.27
CA VAL A 94 6.96 9.57 7.16
C VAL A 94 5.74 8.80 7.68
N TRP A 95 5.46 7.63 7.09
CA TRP A 95 4.35 6.76 7.46
C TRP A 95 4.81 5.33 7.79
N GLN A 96 4.17 4.67 8.76
CA GLN A 96 4.63 3.37 9.27
C GLN A 96 3.50 2.38 9.62
N ASN A 97 2.26 2.78 9.40
CA ASN A 97 1.08 2.13 9.96
C ASN A 97 0.29 1.33 8.91
N VAL A 98 0.97 0.48 8.14
CA VAL A 98 0.32 -0.43 7.18
C VAL A 98 0.49 -1.87 7.67
N LEU A 99 -0.62 -2.58 7.90
CA LEU A 99 -0.66 -3.96 8.35
C LEU A 99 -1.36 -4.83 7.29
N LEU A 100 -0.62 -5.70 6.62
CA LEU A 100 -1.13 -6.57 5.56
C LEU A 100 -1.19 -8.00 6.09
N THR A 101 -2.40 -8.52 6.30
CA THR A 101 -2.61 -9.86 6.85
C THR A 101 -2.97 -10.86 5.76
N ASP A 102 -2.65 -12.13 5.99
CA ASP A 102 -3.15 -13.23 5.16
C ASP A 102 -4.68 -13.30 5.16
N SER A 103 -5.28 -13.35 6.35
CA SER A 103 -6.70 -13.63 6.55
C SER A 103 -7.31 -12.93 7.78
N GLY A 104 -6.64 -11.92 8.34
CA GLY A 104 -6.98 -11.33 9.64
C GLY A 104 -6.03 -11.80 10.73
N TRP A 105 -6.51 -11.87 11.97
CA TRP A 105 -5.73 -12.36 13.12
C TRP A 105 -6.33 -13.58 13.83
N TYR A 106 -7.23 -14.32 13.18
CA TYR A 106 -7.70 -15.64 13.59
C TYR A 106 -7.48 -16.68 12.49
N SER A 107 -7.10 -17.91 12.87
CA SER A 107 -6.84 -18.99 11.92
C SER A 107 -8.08 -19.73 11.42
N SER A 108 -9.27 -19.42 11.96
CA SER A 108 -10.55 -19.99 11.54
C SER A 108 -11.60 -18.89 11.43
N PHE A 109 -12.53 -19.01 10.47
CA PHE A 109 -13.70 -18.14 10.37
C PHE A 109 -14.65 -18.27 11.59
N GLU A 110 -14.36 -19.20 12.50
CA GLU A 110 -14.94 -19.29 13.83
C GLU A 110 -14.20 -18.33 14.76
N CYS A 111 -14.56 -17.05 14.68
CA CYS A 111 -13.97 -15.90 15.37
C CYS A 111 -14.05 -15.91 16.92
N PHE A 112 -14.29 -17.07 17.54
CA PHE A 112 -14.45 -17.24 18.99
C PHE A 112 -13.56 -18.32 19.61
N ASP A 113 -12.80 -19.08 18.83
CA ASP A 113 -11.75 -19.94 19.40
C ASP A 113 -10.51 -19.11 19.75
N LYS A 114 -10.31 -18.83 21.04
CA LYS A 114 -9.13 -18.07 21.49
C LYS A 114 -7.80 -18.79 21.22
N SER A 115 -7.82 -20.10 20.95
CA SER A 115 -6.62 -20.87 20.62
C SER A 115 -6.12 -20.63 19.19
N THR A 116 -6.93 -19.99 18.33
CA THR A 116 -6.60 -19.69 16.94
C THR A 116 -6.14 -18.24 16.71
N VAL A 117 -5.97 -17.46 17.80
CA VAL A 117 -5.62 -16.04 17.75
C VAL A 117 -4.13 -15.83 17.48
N HIS A 118 -3.81 -14.99 16.50
CA HIS A 118 -2.46 -14.54 16.20
C HIS A 118 -2.08 -13.31 17.05
N GLN A 119 -1.72 -13.56 18.31
CA GLN A 119 -1.43 -12.52 19.31
C GLN A 119 -0.39 -11.49 18.85
N ASN A 120 0.62 -11.90 18.08
CA ASN A 120 1.63 -10.99 17.55
C ASN A 120 1.04 -9.94 16.57
N ILE A 121 0.03 -10.33 15.78
CA ILE A 121 -0.65 -9.41 14.87
C ILE A 121 -1.49 -8.40 15.67
N ILE A 122 -2.22 -8.88 16.69
CA ILE A 122 -3.01 -8.01 17.58
C ILE A 122 -2.11 -7.04 18.34
N ARG A 123 -0.99 -7.54 18.90
CA ARG A 123 0.03 -6.71 19.58
C ARG A 123 0.51 -5.60 18.66
N ARG A 124 0.87 -5.93 17.42
CA ARG A 124 1.34 -4.94 16.45
C ARG A 124 0.25 -3.94 16.04
N PHE A 125 -1.00 -4.38 15.91
CA PHE A 125 -2.13 -3.47 15.69
C PHE A 125 -2.29 -2.47 16.85
N HIS A 126 -2.19 -2.93 18.10
CA HIS A 126 -2.21 -2.03 19.27
C HIS A 126 -1.02 -1.08 19.33
N GLU A 127 0.19 -1.54 18.98
CA GLU A 127 1.38 -0.69 18.86
C GLU A 127 1.14 0.44 17.82
N MET A 128 0.57 0.11 16.66
CA MET A 128 0.23 1.09 15.62
C MET A 128 -0.83 2.10 16.06
N LEU A 129 -1.81 1.67 16.88
CA LEU A 129 -2.85 2.56 17.43
C LEU A 129 -2.24 3.68 18.28
N GLY A 130 -1.19 3.38 19.06
CA GLY A 130 -0.57 4.35 19.97
C GLY A 130 -1.52 4.94 21.02
N LYS A 131 -2.70 4.32 21.21
CA LYS A 131 -3.78 4.74 22.11
C LYS A 131 -4.62 3.52 22.52
N PRO A 132 -5.43 3.61 23.60
CA PRO A 132 -6.37 2.55 23.95
C PRO A 132 -7.32 2.24 22.79
N ALA A 133 -7.50 0.96 22.46
CA ALA A 133 -8.34 0.53 21.33
C ALA A 133 -9.78 1.03 21.43
N GLU A 134 -10.32 1.15 22.64
CA GLU A 134 -11.66 1.68 22.90
C GLU A 134 -11.87 3.14 22.42
N GLN A 135 -10.78 3.90 22.25
CA GLN A 135 -10.79 5.29 21.79
C GLN A 135 -10.58 5.42 20.27
N ALA A 136 -10.23 4.33 19.59
CA ALA A 136 -9.93 4.35 18.16
C ALA A 136 -11.20 4.30 17.31
N LYS A 137 -11.21 5.06 16.21
CA LYS A 137 -12.29 5.04 15.22
C LYS A 137 -11.88 4.26 13.98
N VAL A 138 -12.70 3.30 13.56
CA VAL A 138 -12.41 2.41 12.43
C VAL A 138 -13.41 2.64 11.31
N LEU A 139 -12.90 2.91 10.11
CA LEU A 139 -13.63 2.83 8.85
C LEU A 139 -13.49 1.40 8.31
N PHE A 140 -14.55 0.62 8.38
CA PHE A 140 -14.57 -0.79 7.98
C PHE A 140 -15.13 -0.96 6.57
N ILE A 141 -14.36 -1.60 5.70
CA ILE A 141 -14.61 -1.69 4.25
C ILE A 141 -14.87 -3.16 3.86
N PRO A 142 -16.14 -3.61 3.82
CA PRO A 142 -16.50 -4.98 3.48
C PRO A 142 -16.61 -5.23 1.97
N THR A 143 -16.32 -4.24 1.12
CA THR A 143 -16.69 -4.23 -0.30
C THR A 143 -16.17 -5.41 -1.12
N ALA A 144 -15.03 -5.98 -0.76
CA ALA A 144 -14.55 -7.20 -1.41
C ALA A 144 -15.49 -8.39 -1.21
N ALA A 145 -16.21 -8.46 -0.08
CA ALA A 145 -17.11 -9.55 0.27
C ALA A 145 -18.49 -9.42 -0.38
N ASN A 146 -18.51 -9.45 -1.72
CA ASN A 146 -19.69 -9.24 -2.54
C ASN A 146 -20.53 -10.51 -2.81
N SER A 147 -20.14 -11.66 -2.27
CA SER A 147 -20.78 -12.96 -2.47
C SER A 147 -21.26 -13.59 -1.14
N ASN A 148 -22.15 -14.58 -1.21
CA ASN A 148 -22.60 -15.28 0.00
C ASN A 148 -21.48 -16.05 0.70
N GLU A 149 -20.48 -16.49 -0.06
CA GLU A 149 -19.33 -17.24 0.43
C GLU A 149 -18.32 -16.33 1.15
N SER A 150 -18.18 -15.08 0.71
CA SER A 150 -17.19 -14.14 1.26
C SER A 150 -17.72 -13.29 2.42
N ARG A 151 -19.04 -13.05 2.50
CA ARG A 151 -19.68 -12.28 3.58
C ARG A 151 -19.39 -12.81 5.00
N PRO A 152 -19.42 -14.13 5.27
CA PRO A 152 -19.05 -14.65 6.58
C PRO A 152 -17.63 -14.28 7.01
N ALA A 153 -16.67 -14.28 6.08
CA ALA A 153 -15.28 -13.89 6.34
C ALA A 153 -15.15 -12.40 6.70
N ALA A 154 -15.91 -11.52 6.04
CA ALA A 154 -15.99 -10.11 6.43
C ALA A 154 -16.64 -9.94 7.82
N GLY A 155 -17.69 -10.72 8.13
CA GLY A 155 -18.27 -10.76 9.47
C GLY A 155 -17.27 -11.20 10.54
N ALA A 156 -16.42 -12.18 10.23
CA ALA A 156 -15.32 -12.58 11.10
C ALA A 156 -14.37 -11.41 11.34
N CYS A 157 -13.87 -10.73 10.29
CA CYS A 157 -13.01 -9.53 10.40
C CYS A 157 -13.64 -8.43 11.28
N PHE A 158 -14.95 -8.26 11.25
CA PHE A 158 -15.63 -7.32 12.14
C PHE A 158 -15.55 -7.77 13.61
N ALA A 159 -15.84 -9.04 13.88
CA ALA A 159 -15.71 -9.63 15.22
C ALA A 159 -14.27 -9.59 15.75
N GLU A 160 -13.28 -9.71 14.88
CA GLU A 160 -11.86 -9.58 15.19
C GLU A 160 -11.50 -8.19 15.74
N LEU A 161 -12.10 -7.12 15.20
CA LEU A 161 -11.92 -5.76 15.72
C LEU A 161 -12.54 -5.60 17.11
N LEU A 162 -13.72 -6.20 17.34
CA LEU A 162 -14.36 -6.18 18.65
C LEU A 162 -13.51 -6.91 19.69
N SER A 163 -12.94 -8.06 19.33
CA SER A 163 -12.07 -8.83 20.23
C SER A 163 -10.73 -8.15 20.49
N ALA A 164 -10.24 -7.34 19.55
CA ALA A 164 -9.11 -6.43 19.73
C ALA A 164 -9.47 -5.16 20.56
N GLY A 165 -10.67 -5.07 21.12
CA GLY A 165 -11.07 -3.99 22.02
C GLY A 165 -11.57 -2.71 21.35
N ILE A 166 -11.83 -2.73 20.04
CA ILE A 166 -12.52 -1.62 19.36
C ILE A 166 -14.00 -1.65 19.77
N LEU A 167 -14.55 -0.50 20.16
CA LEU A 167 -15.96 -0.41 20.52
C LEU A 167 -16.87 -0.53 19.29
N PRO A 168 -18.01 -1.25 19.36
CA PRO A 168 -18.94 -1.38 18.24
C PRO A 168 -19.39 -0.04 17.65
N ASN A 169 -19.65 0.96 18.49
CA ASN A 169 -20.10 2.29 18.07
C ASN A 169 -19.00 3.13 17.41
N SER A 170 -17.74 2.69 17.47
CA SER A 170 -16.59 3.34 16.86
C SER A 170 -16.22 2.72 15.49
N ILE A 171 -16.96 1.69 15.04
CA ILE A 171 -16.76 1.06 13.74
C ILE A 171 -17.84 1.55 12.78
N HIS A 172 -17.42 2.23 11.72
CA HIS A 172 -18.30 2.67 10.64
C HIS A 172 -18.12 1.79 9.42
N ILE A 173 -19.19 1.10 9.01
CA ILE A 173 -19.20 0.27 7.81
C ILE A 173 -19.42 1.16 6.59
N TYR A 174 -18.52 1.09 5.61
CA TYR A 174 -18.60 1.85 4.37
C TYR A 174 -18.34 0.95 3.16
N ASP A 175 -19.34 0.81 2.29
CA ASP A 175 -19.30 -0.08 1.12
C ASP A 175 -18.89 0.65 -0.19
N ILE A 176 -17.96 1.61 -0.07
CA ILE A 176 -17.38 2.37 -1.20
C ILE A 176 -18.47 2.82 -2.20
N ASP A 177 -19.47 3.54 -1.72
CA ASP A 177 -20.58 4.05 -2.56
C ASP A 177 -20.26 5.40 -3.25
N GLY A 178 -19.14 6.03 -2.87
CA GLY A 178 -18.67 7.31 -3.41
C GLY A 178 -19.13 8.53 -2.63
N THR A 179 -19.78 8.36 -1.48
CA THR A 179 -20.30 9.47 -0.67
C THR A 179 -19.30 10.00 0.37
N LEU A 180 -18.26 9.22 0.70
CA LEU A 180 -17.27 9.61 1.71
C LEU A 180 -16.25 10.61 1.16
N THR A 181 -16.15 11.77 1.80
CA THR A 181 -15.12 12.79 1.52
C THR A 181 -13.81 12.51 2.24
N LEU A 182 -12.71 13.11 1.78
CA LEU A 182 -11.41 13.03 2.44
C LEU A 182 -11.47 13.53 3.89
N ASP A 183 -12.14 14.66 4.15
CA ASP A 183 -12.22 15.24 5.50
C ASP A 183 -12.95 14.30 6.47
N GLN A 184 -14.03 13.65 6.01
CA GLN A 184 -14.72 12.62 6.79
C GLN A 184 -13.81 11.41 7.03
N ALA A 185 -13.11 10.93 6.00
CA ALA A 185 -12.19 9.80 6.11
C ALA A 185 -11.06 10.08 7.12
N MET A 186 -10.52 11.31 7.16
CA MET A 186 -9.46 11.72 8.08
C MET A 186 -9.88 11.76 9.57
N THR A 187 -11.20 11.73 9.86
CA THR A 187 -11.69 11.59 11.24
C THR A 187 -11.51 10.20 11.83
N TYR A 188 -11.24 9.19 11.00
CA TYR A 188 -10.94 7.84 11.43
C TYR A 188 -9.44 7.66 11.72
N ASP A 189 -9.12 6.70 12.58
CA ASP A 189 -7.76 6.30 12.91
C ASP A 189 -7.29 5.12 12.04
N VAL A 190 -8.24 4.24 11.70
CA VAL A 190 -8.00 2.99 10.97
C VAL A 190 -8.92 2.93 9.76
N VAL A 191 -8.39 2.51 8.61
CA VAL A 191 -9.16 1.95 7.50
C VAL A 191 -8.87 0.44 7.44
N TYR A 192 -9.90 -0.37 7.66
CA TYR A 192 -9.80 -1.83 7.63
C TYR A 192 -10.49 -2.36 6.37
N VAL A 193 -9.74 -3.02 5.49
CA VAL A 193 -10.23 -3.53 4.19
C VAL A 193 -10.24 -5.06 4.19
N THR A 194 -11.44 -5.64 4.06
CA THR A 194 -11.63 -7.09 4.17
C THR A 194 -11.20 -7.85 2.91
N GLY A 195 -11.16 -9.18 3.03
CA GLY A 195 -10.97 -10.10 1.91
C GLY A 195 -12.21 -10.32 1.05
N GLY A 196 -12.03 -10.94 -0.12
CA GLY A 196 -13.10 -11.28 -1.07
C GLY A 196 -12.63 -11.14 -2.52
N ASP A 197 -13.48 -10.56 -3.38
CA ASP A 197 -13.15 -10.29 -4.79
C ASP A 197 -12.25 -9.04 -4.91
N THR A 198 -10.95 -9.29 -5.14
CA THR A 198 -9.93 -8.25 -5.31
C THR A 198 -10.20 -7.34 -6.51
N SER A 199 -10.69 -7.88 -7.63
CA SER A 199 -10.95 -7.10 -8.83
C SER A 199 -12.14 -6.17 -8.63
N HIS A 200 -13.19 -6.67 -7.98
CA HIS A 200 -14.35 -5.86 -7.58
C HIS A 200 -13.95 -4.74 -6.62
N LEU A 201 -13.20 -5.06 -5.56
CA LEU A 201 -12.69 -4.09 -4.59
C LEU A 201 -11.91 -2.97 -5.30
N LEU A 202 -10.89 -3.32 -6.08
CA LEU A 202 -10.05 -2.33 -6.74
C LEU A 202 -10.84 -1.46 -7.72
N ARG A 203 -11.77 -2.05 -8.48
CA ARG A 203 -12.65 -1.31 -9.38
C ARG A 203 -13.49 -0.28 -8.62
N ARG A 204 -14.14 -0.67 -7.51
CA ARG A 204 -14.94 0.25 -6.69
C ARG A 204 -14.10 1.38 -6.11
N MET A 205 -12.88 1.09 -5.65
CA MET A 205 -11.96 2.12 -5.17
C MET A 205 -11.64 3.15 -6.25
N LYS A 206 -11.31 2.69 -7.46
CA LYS A 206 -10.98 3.58 -8.60
C LYS A 206 -12.18 4.39 -9.09
N GLU A 207 -13.36 3.77 -9.22
CA GLU A 207 -14.59 4.43 -9.68
C GLU A 207 -15.02 5.58 -8.78
N THR A 208 -14.70 5.49 -7.48
CA THR A 208 -15.10 6.47 -6.46
C THR A 208 -13.98 7.40 -6.01
N GLY A 209 -12.74 7.16 -6.46
CA GLY A 209 -11.54 7.87 -5.98
C GLY A 209 -11.14 7.50 -4.54
N PHE A 210 -11.70 6.42 -3.98
CA PHE A 210 -11.39 5.98 -2.62
C PHE A 210 -9.95 5.45 -2.49
N ASP A 211 -9.31 5.00 -3.59
CA ASP A 211 -7.88 4.66 -3.60
C ASP A 211 -6.99 5.86 -3.26
N GLU A 212 -7.31 7.05 -3.75
CA GLU A 212 -6.61 8.27 -3.38
C GLU A 212 -6.84 8.67 -1.93
N ILE A 213 -8.08 8.53 -1.43
CA ILE A 213 -8.40 8.79 -0.02
C ILE A 213 -7.58 7.88 0.89
N VAL A 214 -7.54 6.58 0.61
CA VAL A 214 -6.75 5.62 1.40
C VAL A 214 -5.27 5.96 1.40
N LYS A 215 -4.67 6.27 0.23
CA LYS A 215 -3.26 6.68 0.17
C LYS A 215 -2.99 7.94 1.00
N LYS A 216 -3.86 8.94 0.94
CA LYS A 216 -3.73 10.16 1.77
C LYS A 216 -3.86 9.86 3.26
N MET A 217 -4.75 8.95 3.66
CA MET A 217 -4.83 8.49 5.05
C MET A 217 -3.52 7.84 5.48
N VAL A 218 -2.97 6.92 4.69
CA VAL A 218 -1.68 6.26 5.00
C VAL A 218 -0.56 7.29 5.14
N TYR A 219 -0.47 8.28 4.24
CA TYR A 219 0.59 9.30 4.29
C TYR A 219 0.41 10.32 5.42
N ALA A 220 -0.81 10.46 5.94
CA ALA A 220 -1.08 11.13 7.22
C ALA A 220 -0.83 10.21 8.44
N ASN A 221 -0.16 9.07 8.21
CA ASN A 221 0.19 8.06 9.21
C ASN A 221 -1.02 7.44 9.93
N LYS A 222 -2.20 7.47 9.30
CA LYS A 222 -3.36 6.66 9.72
C LYS A 222 -3.08 5.18 9.44
N ILE A 223 -3.82 4.31 10.11
CA ILE A 223 -3.59 2.87 10.04
C ILE A 223 -4.37 2.28 8.86
N TYR A 224 -3.67 1.58 7.99
CA TYR A 224 -4.27 0.72 6.98
C TYR A 224 -4.16 -0.73 7.44
N VAL A 225 -5.28 -1.45 7.50
CA VAL A 225 -5.28 -2.90 7.69
C VAL A 225 -5.89 -3.55 6.47
N GLY A 226 -5.13 -4.42 5.81
CA GLY A 226 -5.61 -5.27 4.74
C GLY A 226 -5.78 -6.71 5.21
N ALA A 227 -6.86 -7.36 4.80
CA ALA A 227 -7.03 -8.81 4.92
C ALA A 227 -7.19 -9.42 3.52
N SER A 228 -6.36 -10.41 3.17
CA SER A 228 -6.41 -11.12 1.89
C SER A 228 -6.47 -10.17 0.68
N ALA A 229 -7.63 -10.01 0.02
CA ALA A 229 -7.82 -9.05 -1.07
C ALA A 229 -7.45 -7.60 -0.67
N GLY A 230 -7.79 -7.18 0.55
CA GLY A 230 -7.34 -5.90 1.10
C GLY A 230 -5.81 -5.80 1.18
N SER A 231 -5.13 -6.88 1.54
CA SER A 231 -3.66 -6.90 1.51
C SER A 231 -3.09 -6.88 0.09
N LEU A 232 -3.71 -7.58 -0.85
CA LEU A 232 -3.24 -7.68 -2.23
C LEU A 232 -3.28 -6.33 -2.95
N ILE A 233 -4.33 -5.53 -2.72
CA ILE A 233 -4.42 -4.19 -3.35
C ILE A 233 -3.35 -3.22 -2.85
N ALA A 234 -2.65 -3.50 -1.74
CA ALA A 234 -1.53 -2.69 -1.28
C ALA A 234 -0.29 -2.82 -2.19
N ALA A 235 -0.17 -3.91 -2.94
CA ALA A 235 0.89 -4.12 -3.92
C ALA A 235 0.77 -3.18 -5.14
N PRO A 236 1.76 -3.13 -6.05
CA PRO A 236 1.69 -2.24 -7.20
C PRO A 236 0.63 -2.66 -8.22
N SER A 237 0.34 -3.95 -8.31
CA SER A 237 -0.69 -4.51 -9.18
C SER A 237 -1.32 -5.75 -8.56
N ILE A 238 -2.63 -5.91 -8.75
CA ILE A 238 -3.36 -7.11 -8.31
C ILE A 238 -3.14 -8.33 -9.22
N GLY A 239 -2.40 -8.16 -10.33
CA GLY A 239 -2.10 -9.26 -11.24
C GLY A 239 -1.19 -8.86 -12.40
N LYS A 240 -0.86 -9.85 -13.25
CA LYS A 240 -0.13 -9.65 -14.51
C LYS A 240 -1.07 -9.77 -15.73
N PRO A 241 -0.74 -9.15 -16.88
CA PRO A 241 0.26 -8.08 -17.01
C PRO A 241 -0.14 -6.85 -16.18
N TYR A 242 0.84 -5.99 -15.87
CA TYR A 242 0.56 -4.73 -15.20
C TYR A 242 -0.18 -3.81 -16.19
N ASP A 243 -1.21 -3.15 -15.70
CA ASP A 243 -1.97 -2.17 -16.45
C ASP A 243 -2.57 -1.13 -15.48
N LYS A 244 -3.25 -0.10 -16.01
CA LYS A 244 -3.82 0.98 -15.19
C LYS A 244 -5.03 0.52 -14.36
N GLU A 245 -5.76 -0.49 -14.83
CA GLU A 245 -6.97 -1.00 -14.18
C GLU A 245 -6.63 -1.90 -13.00
N LYS A 246 -5.51 -2.64 -13.10
CA LYS A 246 -4.97 -3.50 -12.03
C LYS A 246 -4.01 -2.79 -11.08
N ALA A 247 -3.65 -1.54 -11.37
CA ALA A 247 -2.77 -0.74 -10.53
C ALA A 247 -3.34 -0.62 -9.10
N GLY A 248 -2.62 -1.18 -8.13
CA GLY A 248 -2.98 -1.13 -6.71
C GLY A 248 -2.57 0.20 -6.05
N LEU A 249 -2.50 0.18 -4.73
CA LEU A 249 -2.18 1.34 -3.90
C LEU A 249 -0.68 1.65 -3.86
N CYS A 250 0.17 0.71 -4.28
CA CYS A 250 1.64 0.86 -4.27
C CYS A 250 2.20 1.22 -2.88
N LEU A 251 1.62 0.67 -1.81
CA LEU A 251 2.12 0.84 -0.44
C LEU A 251 3.30 -0.09 -0.14
N ILE A 252 3.46 -1.17 -0.91
CA ILE A 252 4.62 -2.07 -0.86
C ILE A 252 5.03 -2.43 -2.29
N ASN A 253 6.32 -2.33 -2.62
CA ASN A 253 6.82 -2.70 -3.95
C ASN A 253 7.25 -4.18 -4.01
N ALA A 254 6.29 -5.09 -3.87
CA ALA A 254 6.51 -6.53 -3.87
C ALA A 254 5.36 -7.31 -4.54
N TYR A 255 5.63 -8.56 -4.95
CA TYR A 255 4.58 -9.52 -5.30
C TYR A 255 4.12 -10.24 -4.03
N LEU A 256 2.85 -10.13 -3.70
CA LEU A 256 2.26 -10.80 -2.55
C LEU A 256 1.47 -12.03 -3.00
N SER A 257 1.68 -13.15 -2.32
CA SER A 257 0.80 -14.32 -2.42
C SER A 257 0.23 -14.61 -1.04
N PHE A 258 -1.04 -15.00 -1.00
CA PHE A 258 -1.78 -15.26 0.24
C PHE A 258 -2.28 -16.71 0.23
N HIS A 259 -2.69 -17.19 1.39
CA HIS A 259 -3.15 -18.55 1.64
C HIS A 259 -2.10 -19.60 1.23
N CYS A 260 -0.83 -19.24 1.36
CA CYS A 260 0.27 -20.08 0.93
C CYS A 260 0.43 -21.27 1.88
N PRO A 261 0.64 -22.50 1.38
CA PRO A 261 1.04 -23.62 2.21
C PRO A 261 2.35 -23.31 2.96
N LYS A 262 2.49 -23.88 4.16
CA LYS A 262 3.73 -23.76 4.92
C LYS A 262 4.90 -24.34 4.13
N GLY A 263 5.99 -23.58 4.01
CA GLY A 263 7.16 -23.97 3.21
C GLY A 263 7.07 -23.61 1.73
N THR A 264 6.09 -22.79 1.32
CA THR A 264 6.03 -22.23 -0.04
C THR A 264 7.35 -21.55 -0.40
N GLU A 265 7.96 -21.97 -1.51
CA GLU A 265 9.21 -21.39 -1.99
C GLU A 265 9.01 -19.96 -2.50
N VAL A 266 9.97 -19.10 -2.16
CA VAL A 266 10.00 -17.73 -2.67
C VAL A 266 10.40 -17.76 -4.13
N ARG A 267 9.55 -17.24 -5.00
CA ARG A 267 9.84 -17.05 -6.42
C ARG A 267 10.97 -16.05 -6.61
N THR A 268 11.99 -16.45 -7.37
CA THR A 268 13.14 -15.63 -7.74
C THR A 268 13.13 -15.22 -9.22
N ASP A 269 12.15 -15.71 -9.99
CA ASP A 269 11.95 -15.41 -11.41
C ASP A 269 11.14 -14.11 -11.64
N LEU A 270 10.72 -13.45 -10.56
CA LEU A 270 9.95 -12.22 -10.59
C LEU A 270 10.87 -10.99 -10.51
N PRO A 271 10.55 -9.90 -11.22
CA PRO A 271 11.37 -8.68 -11.18
C PRO A 271 11.35 -8.02 -9.80
N LEU A 272 10.23 -8.13 -9.07
CA LEU A 272 10.11 -7.70 -7.68
C LEU A 272 10.17 -8.91 -6.75
N ARG A 273 10.55 -8.64 -5.50
CA ARG A 273 10.58 -9.67 -4.47
C ARG A 273 9.19 -10.30 -4.30
N HIS A 274 9.15 -11.63 -4.25
CA HIS A 274 7.97 -12.38 -3.87
C HIS A 274 7.90 -12.55 -2.35
N ILE A 275 6.75 -12.27 -1.76
CA ILE A 275 6.48 -12.48 -0.34
C ILE A 275 5.23 -13.36 -0.22
N PRO A 276 5.40 -14.69 -0.05
CA PRO A 276 4.29 -15.57 0.24
C PRO A 276 3.94 -15.46 1.72
N LEU A 277 2.69 -15.11 2.02
CA LEU A 277 2.10 -15.19 3.35
C LEU A 277 1.37 -16.51 3.50
N THR A 278 1.74 -17.23 4.54
CA THR A 278 1.07 -18.44 5.02
C THR A 278 0.05 -18.06 6.10
N GLY A 279 -0.85 -18.98 6.41
CA GLY A 279 -1.89 -18.76 7.42
C GLY A 279 -1.34 -18.22 8.74
N GLY A 280 -1.87 -17.07 9.17
CA GLY A 280 -1.48 -16.39 10.41
C GLY A 280 -0.23 -15.52 10.33
N GLN A 281 0.32 -15.29 9.15
CA GLN A 281 1.36 -14.29 8.94
C GLN A 281 0.76 -12.94 8.54
N ALA A 282 1.50 -11.88 8.86
CA ALA A 282 1.22 -10.53 8.40
C ALA A 282 2.52 -9.80 8.06
N LEU A 283 2.40 -8.68 7.34
CA LEU A 283 3.48 -7.74 7.11
C LEU A 283 3.13 -6.42 7.78
N THR A 284 4.08 -5.82 8.48
CA THR A 284 4.05 -4.37 8.67
C THR A 284 4.80 -3.70 7.54
N VAL A 285 4.28 -2.59 7.05
CA VAL A 285 4.88 -1.81 5.99
C VAL A 285 4.96 -0.35 6.42
N SER A 286 6.09 0.26 6.08
CA SER A 286 6.42 1.66 6.31
C SER A 286 7.08 2.25 5.08
N TRP A 287 7.28 3.57 5.09
CA TRP A 287 8.07 4.26 4.07
C TRP A 287 9.49 3.68 3.89
N ALA A 288 10.03 3.02 4.92
CA ALA A 288 11.39 2.48 4.94
C ALA A 288 11.49 1.01 4.50
N GLY A 289 10.35 0.34 4.30
CA GLY A 289 10.29 -1.08 3.97
C GLY A 289 9.27 -1.84 4.81
N TYR A 290 9.48 -3.14 4.97
CA TYR A 290 8.52 -4.03 5.62
C TYR A 290 9.17 -5.04 6.57
N GLU A 291 8.38 -5.55 7.51
CA GLU A 291 8.76 -6.59 8.47
C GLU A 291 7.68 -7.70 8.45
N LEU A 292 8.11 -8.96 8.44
CA LEU A 292 7.22 -10.11 8.56
C LEU A 292 6.88 -10.38 10.03
N ILE A 293 5.59 -10.47 10.34
CA ILE A 293 5.06 -10.93 11.60
C ILE A 293 4.71 -12.41 11.46
N ASP A 294 5.37 -13.26 12.23
CA ASP A 294 5.03 -14.67 12.34
C ASP A 294 3.99 -14.91 13.45
N ALA A 295 3.11 -15.90 13.23
CA ALA A 295 2.12 -16.38 14.20
C ALA A 295 2.72 -16.95 15.50
N LYS A 296 4.05 -17.06 15.63
CA LYS A 296 4.72 -17.66 16.80
C LYS A 296 5.83 -16.76 17.36
N GLU A 297 5.65 -16.31 18.61
CA GLU A 297 6.75 -16.44 19.58
C GLU A 297 6.56 -17.80 20.26
N ARG A 298 7.60 -18.63 20.27
CA ARG A 298 7.64 -19.81 21.14
C ARG A 298 7.91 -19.29 22.55
N GLU A 299 7.09 -19.69 23.50
CA GLU A 299 7.46 -20.62 24.58
C GLU A 299 6.21 -21.34 25.08
#